data_AF-A0A8T3PG07-F1
#
_entry.id   AF-A0A8T3PG07-F1
#
_cell.length_a   1.000
_cell.length_b   1.000
_cell.length_c   1.000
_cell.angle_alpha   90.00
_cell.angle_beta   90.00
_cell.angle_gamma   90.00
#
_symmetry.space_group_name_H-M   'P 1'
#
loop_
_entity.id
_entity.type
_entity.pdbx_description
1 polymer ?
#
loop_
_entity_poly.entity_id
_entity_poly.type
_entity_poly.pdbx_seq_one_letter_code
_entity_poly.pdbx_strand_id
1 'polypeptide(L)'
;LFAQMVPPEKVAAIIVEPVIGEGGYLVPAPRFLPRLREITRRHGILLIADEIQTGVGRTGRFWACEHWDVTPDILVFAKGIASGLPLSGLITRRELLETLPPGSHGGTYGGNVIACAAALATLDVIEDERLVDNARVRGDELLRGLRVAATGRPSIGDVRGLGLMAAIEFVRPGIGDGRVPDPDAAKRFLAELLQRKIVALTAGSWGQVVRFIPPLVITEDEIQLASGTVVESFDAIGA
;
A
#
# COMPACT_ATOMS: atom_id res chain seq x y z
N LEU A 1 4.22 17.82 23.74
CA LEU A 1 3.40 18.60 22.80
C LEU A 1 4.09 18.62 21.44
N PHE A 2 3.35 18.83 20.34
CA PHE A 2 3.87 18.85 18.97
C PHE A 2 4.88 19.99 18.74
N ALA A 3 5.88 19.75 17.88
CA ALA A 3 6.93 20.73 17.55
C ALA A 3 6.45 21.89 16.68
N GLN A 4 5.35 21.69 15.94
CA GLN A 4 4.73 22.68 15.07
C GLN A 4 3.21 22.62 15.21
N MET A 5 2.55 23.77 15.07
CA MET A 5 1.10 23.92 15.12
C MET A 5 0.68 24.90 14.03
N VAL A 6 -0.46 24.62 13.40
CA VAL A 6 -1.09 25.49 12.40
C VAL A 6 -2.58 25.59 12.72
N PRO A 7 -3.18 26.79 12.68
CA PRO A 7 -4.61 26.92 12.86
C PRO A 7 -5.36 26.33 11.64
N PRO A 8 -6.50 25.63 11.84
CA PRO A 8 -7.18 24.90 10.77
C PRO A 8 -7.54 25.75 9.54
N GLU A 9 -7.90 27.02 9.73
CA GLU A 9 -8.23 27.95 8.65
C GLU A 9 -7.06 28.29 7.72
N LYS A 10 -5.82 27.94 8.11
CA LYS A 10 -4.63 28.07 7.26
C LYS A 10 -4.24 26.76 6.57
N VAL A 11 -5.04 25.71 6.70
CA VAL A 11 -4.79 24.40 6.10
C VAL A 11 -5.70 24.21 4.88
N ALA A 12 -5.13 24.21 3.68
CA ALA A 12 -5.89 23.96 2.46
C ALA A 12 -6.31 22.49 2.32
N ALA A 13 -5.39 21.58 2.60
CA ALA A 13 -5.61 20.14 2.45
C ALA A 13 -4.78 19.32 3.44
N ILE A 14 -5.24 18.11 3.73
CA ILE A 14 -4.46 17.03 4.31
C ILE A 14 -4.36 15.92 3.27
N ILE A 15 -3.13 15.53 2.93
CA ILE A 15 -2.83 14.39 2.09
C ILE A 15 -2.41 13.20 2.95
N VAL A 16 -2.93 12.02 2.62
CA VAL A 16 -2.65 10.79 3.36
C VAL A 16 -2.69 9.58 2.42
N GLU A 17 -1.74 8.68 2.57
CA GLU A 17 -1.83 7.32 2.01
C GLU A 17 -2.76 6.49 2.92
N PRO A 18 -3.84 5.86 2.40
CA PRO A 18 -4.71 5.04 3.24
C PRO A 18 -4.00 3.87 3.92
N VAL A 19 -2.97 3.33 3.26
CA VAL A 19 -1.96 2.44 3.83
C VAL A 19 -0.60 2.99 3.39
N ILE A 20 0.28 3.32 4.33
CA ILE A 20 1.58 3.95 4.01
C ILE A 20 2.45 2.96 3.26
N GLY A 21 2.83 3.29 2.03
CA GLY A 21 3.62 2.45 1.14
C GLY A 21 5.07 2.30 1.56
N GLU A 22 5.93 3.22 1.11
CA GLU A 22 7.38 3.16 1.34
C GLU A 22 7.75 3.20 2.84
N GLY A 23 6.88 3.78 3.68
CA GLY A 23 7.03 3.76 5.14
C GLY A 23 6.86 2.37 5.79
N GLY A 24 6.51 1.33 5.03
CA GLY A 24 6.54 -0.06 5.50
C GLY A 24 5.16 -0.71 5.66
N TYR A 25 4.22 -0.41 4.75
CA TYR A 25 2.88 -1.01 4.66
C TYR A 25 2.08 -0.87 5.95
N LEU A 26 2.14 0.32 6.54
CA LEU A 26 1.49 0.63 7.79
C LEU A 26 -0.02 0.81 7.55
N VAL A 27 -0.80 -0.18 7.96
CA VAL A 27 -2.26 -0.11 7.99
C VAL A 27 -2.66 0.74 9.20
N PRO A 28 -3.42 1.83 9.03
CA PRO A 28 -3.78 2.69 10.13
C PRO A 28 -4.77 1.99 11.07
N ALA A 29 -4.82 2.44 12.32
CA ALA A 29 -5.86 2.00 13.25
C ALA A 29 -7.27 2.28 12.67
N PRO A 30 -8.27 1.41 12.91
CA PRO A 30 -9.57 1.48 12.21
C PRO A 30 -10.29 2.82 12.27
N ARG A 31 -10.07 3.62 13.32
CA ARG A 31 -10.72 4.92 13.51
C ARG A 31 -9.94 6.10 12.95
N PHE A 32 -8.71 5.91 12.48
CA PHE A 32 -7.83 6.99 12.06
C PHE A 32 -8.38 7.76 10.85
N LEU A 33 -8.61 7.08 9.72
CA LEU A 33 -9.14 7.73 8.51
C LEU A 33 -10.57 8.29 8.72
N PRO A 34 -11.51 7.58 9.37
CA PRO A 34 -12.82 8.16 9.68
C PRO A 34 -12.72 9.44 10.53
N ARG A 35 -11.86 9.44 11.55
CA ARG A 35 -11.66 10.61 12.41
C ARG A 35 -11.00 11.75 11.65
N LEU A 36 -10.04 11.46 10.78
CA LEU A 36 -9.40 12.45 9.92
C LEU A 36 -10.44 13.09 8.98
N ARG A 37 -11.31 12.29 8.35
CA ARG A 37 -12.40 12.77 7.50
C ARG A 37 -13.38 13.66 8.25
N GLU A 38 -13.72 13.32 9.49
CA GLU A 38 -14.59 14.17 10.33
C GLU A 38 -13.95 15.53 10.61
N ILE A 39 -12.65 15.53 10.98
CA ILE A 39 -11.89 16.76 11.24
C ILE A 39 -11.82 17.62 9.98
N THR A 40 -11.49 17.04 8.82
CA THR A 40 -11.38 17.79 7.57
C THR A 40 -12.71 18.42 7.16
N ARG A 41 -13.82 17.69 7.27
CA ARG A 41 -15.17 18.24 7.01
C ARG A 41 -15.52 19.38 7.96
N ARG A 42 -15.26 19.22 9.26
CA ARG A 42 -15.56 20.24 10.28
C ARG A 42 -14.88 21.58 9.99
N HIS A 43 -13.67 21.54 9.44
CA HIS A 43 -12.86 22.73 9.23
C HIS A 43 -12.80 23.19 7.76
N GLY A 44 -13.53 22.56 6.84
CA GLY A 44 -13.48 22.89 5.42
C GLY A 44 -12.13 22.57 4.76
N ILE A 45 -11.36 21.66 5.33
CA ILE A 45 -10.06 21.22 4.81
C ILE A 45 -10.29 20.12 3.79
N LEU A 46 -9.59 20.15 2.65
CA LEU A 46 -9.67 19.07 1.66
C LEU A 46 -8.93 17.83 2.18
N LEU A 47 -9.54 16.65 2.06
CA LEU A 47 -8.89 15.37 2.27
C LEU A 47 -8.45 14.82 0.91
N ILE A 48 -7.15 14.59 0.75
CA ILE A 48 -6.55 13.95 -0.41
C ILE A 48 -6.13 12.54 -0.02
N ALA A 49 -6.70 11.53 -0.66
CA ALA A 49 -6.22 10.16 -0.55
C ALA A 49 -5.19 9.90 -1.64
N ASP A 50 -3.94 9.64 -1.24
CA ASP A 50 -2.91 9.15 -2.15
C ASP A 50 -3.06 7.64 -2.30
N GLU A 51 -3.71 7.23 -3.38
CA GLU A 51 -3.99 5.83 -3.71
C GLU A 51 -3.06 5.33 -4.82
N ILE A 52 -1.93 6.02 -5.07
CA ILE A 52 -0.96 5.65 -6.10
C ILE A 52 -0.49 4.20 -5.91
N GLN A 53 -0.19 3.78 -4.68
CA GLN A 53 0.26 2.40 -4.39
C GLN A 53 -0.87 1.47 -3.93
N THR A 54 -1.92 1.99 -3.31
CA THR A 54 -2.97 1.20 -2.66
C THR A 54 -4.22 0.96 -3.51
N GLY A 55 -4.40 1.76 -4.57
CA GLY A 55 -5.58 1.69 -5.44
C GLY A 55 -5.54 0.56 -6.45
N VAL A 56 -6.54 0.56 -7.33
CA VAL A 56 -6.69 -0.38 -8.45
C VAL A 56 -6.68 -1.84 -7.95
N GLY A 57 -7.41 -2.11 -6.87
CA GLY A 57 -7.62 -3.48 -6.35
C GLY A 57 -6.52 -4.02 -5.43
N ARG A 58 -5.39 -3.33 -5.29
CA ARG A 58 -4.19 -3.82 -4.57
C ARG A 58 -4.48 -4.34 -3.16
N THR A 59 -5.36 -3.67 -2.43
CA THR A 59 -5.67 -3.99 -1.03
C THR A 59 -6.90 -4.90 -0.85
N GLY A 60 -7.43 -5.49 -1.93
CA GLY A 60 -8.68 -6.26 -1.90
C GLY A 60 -9.95 -5.41 -1.90
N ARG A 61 -9.80 -4.10 -2.10
CA ARG A 61 -10.83 -3.12 -2.48
C ARG A 61 -10.32 -2.35 -3.67
N PHE A 62 -11.21 -1.77 -4.49
CA PHE A 62 -10.76 -1.05 -5.67
C PHE A 62 -9.95 0.19 -5.25
N TRP A 63 -10.44 0.93 -4.27
CA TRP A 63 -9.70 1.96 -3.54
C TRP A 63 -9.56 1.55 -2.07
N ALA A 64 -8.37 1.71 -1.48
CA ALA A 64 -8.15 1.29 -0.10
C ALA A 64 -8.95 2.11 0.93
N CYS A 65 -9.27 3.37 0.65
CA CYS A 65 -10.13 4.19 1.52
C CYS A 65 -11.54 3.59 1.75
N GLU A 66 -12.00 2.70 0.87
CA GLU A 66 -13.26 1.95 1.01
C GLU A 66 -13.24 0.99 2.21
N HIS A 67 -12.07 0.53 2.68
CA HIS A 67 -11.99 -0.30 3.89
C HIS A 67 -12.51 0.40 5.15
N TRP A 68 -12.63 1.73 5.11
CA TRP A 68 -13.05 2.56 6.24
C TRP A 68 -14.27 3.45 5.92
N ASP A 69 -14.96 3.19 4.81
CA ASP A 69 -16.11 4.00 4.34
C ASP A 69 -15.79 5.51 4.24
N VAL A 70 -14.57 5.85 3.82
CA VAL A 70 -14.12 7.24 3.67
C VAL A 70 -14.08 7.64 2.21
N THR A 71 -14.88 8.64 1.84
CA THR A 71 -14.76 9.31 0.54
C THR A 71 -13.86 10.56 0.67
N PRO A 72 -12.71 10.62 -0.01
CA PRO A 72 -11.86 11.80 -0.03
C PRO A 72 -12.45 12.93 -0.89
N ASP A 73 -11.94 14.14 -0.75
CA ASP A 73 -12.26 15.24 -1.67
C ASP A 73 -11.52 15.10 -3.01
N ILE A 74 -10.29 14.58 -2.95
CA ILE A 74 -9.42 14.30 -4.10
C ILE A 74 -8.79 12.91 -3.91
N LEU A 75 -8.76 12.09 -4.95
CA LEU A 75 -8.03 10.83 -4.99
C LEU A 75 -6.92 10.93 -6.04
N VAL A 76 -5.71 10.53 -5.68
CA VAL A 76 -4.55 10.48 -6.58
C VAL A 76 -4.29 9.03 -6.98
N PHE A 77 -4.10 8.75 -8.27
CA PHE A 77 -3.84 7.39 -8.75
C PHE A 77 -2.73 7.36 -9.81
N ALA A 78 -2.01 6.24 -9.92
CA ALA A 78 -1.07 5.91 -10.98
C ALA A 78 -0.78 4.39 -10.96
N LYS A 79 0.49 3.98 -11.13
CA LYS A 79 1.01 2.60 -11.00
C LYS A 79 0.13 1.54 -11.68
N GLY A 80 -0.75 0.89 -10.92
CA GLY A 80 -1.57 -0.22 -11.40
C GLY A 80 -2.58 0.16 -12.48
N ILE A 81 -2.90 1.45 -12.65
CA ILE A 81 -3.98 1.89 -13.54
C ILE A 81 -3.79 1.55 -15.01
N ALA A 82 -2.54 1.43 -15.49
CA ALA A 82 -2.24 1.21 -16.91
C ALA A 82 -1.22 0.08 -17.13
N SER A 83 -1.17 -0.89 -16.22
CA SER A 83 -0.33 -2.11 -16.29
C SER A 83 1.12 -1.87 -16.75
N GLY A 84 1.74 -0.77 -16.31
CA GLY A 84 3.13 -0.42 -16.58
C GLY A 84 3.35 0.73 -17.56
N LEU A 85 2.32 1.17 -18.31
CA LEU A 85 2.44 2.40 -19.09
C LEU A 85 2.35 3.65 -18.22
N PRO A 86 3.04 4.76 -18.58
CA PRO A 86 3.03 5.98 -17.78
C PRO A 86 1.66 6.66 -17.84
N LEU A 87 0.84 6.46 -16.81
CA LEU A 87 -0.41 7.17 -16.59
C LEU A 87 -0.60 7.46 -15.11
N SER A 88 -1.05 8.68 -14.82
CA SER A 88 -1.49 9.11 -13.50
C SER A 88 -2.67 10.05 -13.65
N GLY A 89 -3.38 10.28 -12.55
CA GLY A 89 -4.48 11.23 -12.54
C GLY A 89 -4.97 11.57 -11.15
N LEU A 90 -5.94 12.50 -11.17
CA LEU A 90 -6.65 12.99 -10.00
C LEU A 90 -8.14 12.78 -10.25
N ILE A 91 -8.84 12.18 -9.30
CA ILE A 91 -10.31 12.15 -9.26
C ILE A 91 -10.73 13.17 -8.22
N THR A 92 -11.55 14.13 -8.60
CA THR A 92 -12.02 15.20 -7.70
C THR A 92 -13.48 15.49 -7.96
N ARG A 93 -14.13 16.13 -6.99
CA ARG A 93 -15.49 16.63 -7.18
C ARG A 93 -15.53 17.71 -8.26
N ARG A 94 -16.62 17.72 -9.02
CA ARG A 94 -16.84 18.66 -10.13
C ARG A 94 -16.71 20.10 -9.69
N GLU A 95 -17.35 20.47 -8.58
CA GLU A 95 -17.35 21.83 -8.06
C GLU A 95 -15.96 22.31 -7.64
N LEU A 96 -15.03 21.42 -7.26
CA LEU A 96 -13.64 21.80 -7.00
C LEU A 96 -12.91 22.07 -8.32
N LEU A 97 -13.08 21.21 -9.31
CA LEU A 97 -12.45 21.36 -10.62
C LEU A 97 -12.89 22.63 -11.35
N GLU A 98 -14.18 22.99 -11.25
CA GLU A 98 -14.77 24.16 -11.91
C GLU A 98 -14.31 25.50 -11.31
N THR A 99 -13.65 25.50 -10.15
CA THR A 99 -13.02 26.71 -9.61
C THR A 99 -11.70 27.07 -10.29
N LEU A 100 -11.11 26.13 -11.04
CA LEU A 100 -9.82 26.34 -11.68
C LEU A 100 -9.97 27.16 -12.99
N PRO A 101 -9.21 28.25 -13.16
CA PRO A 101 -9.17 28.97 -14.43
C PRO A 101 -8.74 28.08 -15.61
N PRO A 102 -9.16 28.38 -16.85
CA PRO A 102 -8.67 27.68 -18.04
C PRO A 102 -7.14 27.62 -18.10
N GLY A 103 -6.60 26.44 -18.37
CA GLY A 103 -5.15 26.20 -18.43
C GLY A 103 -4.46 25.95 -17.08
N SER A 104 -5.20 25.91 -15.96
CA SER A 104 -4.61 25.66 -14.62
C SER A 104 -4.08 24.24 -14.43
N HIS A 105 -4.60 23.27 -15.20
CA HIS A 105 -4.15 21.88 -15.18
C HIS A 105 -3.85 21.44 -16.61
N GLY A 106 -2.69 20.83 -16.82
CA GLY A 106 -2.23 20.43 -18.14
C GLY A 106 -0.88 19.72 -18.08
N GLY A 107 -0.32 19.47 -19.26
CA GLY A 107 0.98 18.82 -19.44
C GLY A 107 1.06 18.23 -20.84
N THR A 108 2.25 18.16 -21.42
CA THR A 108 2.43 17.73 -22.82
C THR A 108 2.03 16.27 -23.06
N TYR A 109 2.35 15.39 -22.10
CA TYR A 109 2.11 13.94 -22.21
C TYR A 109 0.98 13.42 -21.32
N GLY A 110 0.34 14.30 -20.54
CA GLY A 110 -0.76 13.91 -19.66
C GLY A 110 -1.93 13.35 -20.47
N GLY A 111 -2.49 12.23 -20.02
CA GLY A 111 -3.58 11.55 -20.75
C GLY A 111 -3.17 10.99 -22.10
N ASN A 112 -1.93 10.51 -22.24
CA ASN A 112 -1.43 9.87 -23.46
C ASN A 112 -2.40 8.78 -23.94
N VAL A 113 -2.81 8.85 -25.22
CA VAL A 113 -3.85 7.97 -25.78
C VAL A 113 -3.51 6.47 -25.73
N ILE A 114 -2.22 6.11 -25.85
CA ILE A 114 -1.77 4.71 -25.75
C ILE A 114 -1.88 4.25 -24.29
N ALA A 115 -1.45 5.08 -23.34
CA ALA A 115 -1.58 4.79 -21.92
C ALA A 115 -3.05 4.73 -21.47
N CYS A 116 -3.92 5.57 -22.02
CA CYS A 116 -5.37 5.52 -21.77
C CYS A 116 -5.99 4.23 -22.33
N ALA A 117 -5.62 3.81 -23.54
CA ALA A 117 -6.10 2.54 -24.10
C ALA A 117 -5.66 1.33 -23.27
N ALA A 118 -4.40 1.32 -22.81
CA ALA A 118 -3.91 0.32 -21.87
C ALA A 118 -4.69 0.34 -20.56
N ALA A 119 -4.98 1.52 -20.01
CA ALA A 119 -5.73 1.65 -18.77
C ALA A 119 -7.16 1.11 -18.89
N LEU A 120 -7.86 1.38 -20.00
CA LEU A 120 -9.18 0.80 -20.24
C LEU A 120 -9.12 -0.74 -20.27
N ALA A 121 -8.18 -1.31 -21.02
CA ALA A 121 -7.99 -2.75 -21.06
C ALA A 121 -7.61 -3.34 -19.68
N THR A 122 -6.80 -2.63 -18.89
CA THR A 122 -6.48 -3.01 -17.52
C THR A 122 -7.73 -3.05 -16.65
N LEU A 123 -8.60 -2.05 -16.76
CA LEU A 123 -9.85 -1.98 -15.99
C LEU A 123 -10.82 -3.11 -16.39
N ASP A 124 -10.97 -3.38 -17.69
CA ASP A 124 -11.79 -4.48 -18.21
C ASP A 124 -11.32 -5.82 -17.61
N VAL A 125 -10.01 -6.10 -17.63
CA VAL A 125 -9.45 -7.33 -17.04
C VAL A 125 -9.67 -7.40 -15.53
N ILE A 126 -9.51 -6.28 -14.81
CA ILE A 126 -9.76 -6.25 -13.36
C ILE A 126 -11.21 -6.61 -13.02
N GLU A 127 -12.16 -6.12 -13.82
CA GLU A 127 -13.58 -6.39 -13.65
C GLU A 127 -13.93 -7.83 -14.06
N ASP A 128 -13.60 -8.22 -15.29
CA ASP A 128 -13.97 -9.51 -15.90
C ASP A 128 -13.36 -10.71 -15.15
N GLU A 129 -12.09 -10.60 -14.76
CA GLU A 129 -11.39 -11.66 -14.02
C GLU A 129 -11.55 -11.53 -12.50
N ARG A 130 -12.33 -10.56 -12.03
CA ARG A 130 -12.60 -10.30 -10.60
C ARG A 130 -11.32 -10.15 -9.77
N LEU A 131 -10.34 -9.41 -10.28
CA LEU A 131 -9.00 -9.35 -9.68
C LEU A 131 -8.98 -8.67 -8.31
N VAL A 132 -9.94 -7.79 -8.01
CA VAL A 132 -10.10 -7.22 -6.66
C VAL A 132 -10.47 -8.30 -5.65
N ASP A 133 -11.37 -9.22 -6.02
CA ASP A 133 -11.74 -10.35 -5.17
C ASP A 133 -10.59 -11.34 -5.04
N ASN A 134 -9.86 -11.61 -6.12
CA ASN A 134 -8.67 -12.47 -6.05
C ASN A 134 -7.62 -11.84 -5.11
N ALA A 135 -7.38 -10.53 -5.20
CA ALA A 135 -6.46 -9.83 -4.31
C ALA A 135 -6.87 -9.93 -2.84
N ARG A 136 -8.17 -9.91 -2.54
CA ARG A 136 -8.69 -10.14 -1.20
C ARG A 136 -8.41 -11.58 -0.74
N VAL A 137 -8.82 -12.58 -1.52
CA VAL A 137 -8.71 -14.01 -1.14
C VAL A 137 -7.24 -14.44 -1.02
N ARG A 138 -6.43 -14.20 -2.06
CA ARG A 138 -5.00 -14.54 -2.08
C ARG A 138 -4.20 -13.73 -1.07
N GLY A 139 -4.62 -12.48 -0.82
CA GLY A 139 -4.06 -11.65 0.24
C GLY A 139 -4.28 -12.21 1.64
N ASP A 140 -5.48 -12.68 1.94
CA ASP A 140 -5.81 -13.33 3.21
C ASP A 140 -5.00 -14.61 3.42
N GLU A 141 -4.79 -15.39 2.35
CA GLU A 141 -3.93 -16.59 2.37
C GLU A 141 -2.47 -16.24 2.62
N LEU A 142 -1.92 -15.28 1.87
CA LEU A 142 -0.54 -14.82 2.04
C LEU A 142 -0.30 -14.32 3.46
N LEU A 143 -1.11 -13.38 3.95
CA LEU A 143 -0.96 -12.82 5.29
C LEU A 143 -1.07 -13.90 6.37
N ARG A 144 -1.94 -14.89 6.20
CA ARG A 144 -2.05 -16.02 7.12
C ARG A 144 -0.78 -16.87 7.10
N GLY A 145 -0.27 -17.22 5.91
CA GLY A 145 0.96 -17.98 5.74
C GLY A 145 2.16 -17.27 6.39
N LEU A 146 2.32 -15.96 6.13
CA LEU A 146 3.38 -15.14 6.72
C LEU A 146 3.28 -15.07 8.25
N ARG A 147 2.07 -14.91 8.81
CA ARG A 147 1.86 -14.88 10.27
C ARG A 147 2.18 -16.22 10.93
N VAL A 148 1.79 -17.32 10.30
CA VAL A 148 2.14 -18.67 10.76
C VAL A 148 3.66 -18.84 10.74
N ALA A 149 4.32 -18.46 9.64
CA ALA A 149 5.77 -18.54 9.50
C ALA A 149 6.54 -17.70 10.54
N ALA A 150 5.97 -16.57 10.95
CA ALA A 150 6.54 -15.67 11.96
C ALA A 150 6.30 -16.13 13.42
N THR A 151 5.44 -17.13 13.66
CA THR A 151 5.07 -17.55 15.01
C THR A 151 6.29 -18.11 15.76
N GLY A 152 6.57 -17.56 16.95
CA GLY A 152 7.69 -17.97 17.79
C GLY A 152 9.05 -17.36 17.41
N ARG A 153 9.09 -16.44 16.42
CA ARG A 153 10.31 -15.77 15.97
C ARG A 153 10.42 -14.37 16.57
N PRO A 154 11.26 -14.15 17.60
CA PRO A 154 11.33 -12.88 18.31
C PRO A 154 11.97 -11.75 17.47
N SER A 155 12.62 -12.09 16.35
CA SER A 155 13.16 -11.12 15.39
C SER A 155 12.09 -10.50 14.48
N ILE A 156 10.86 -11.02 14.50
CA ILE A 156 9.74 -10.51 13.71
C ILE A 156 8.84 -9.65 14.60
N GLY A 157 8.84 -8.34 14.34
CA GLY A 157 8.06 -7.38 15.12
C GLY A 157 6.58 -7.39 14.77
N ASP A 158 6.26 -7.54 13.48
CA ASP A 158 4.89 -7.51 12.99
C ASP A 158 4.77 -8.10 11.56
N VAL A 159 3.59 -8.66 11.27
CA VAL A 159 3.17 -9.11 9.93
C VAL A 159 1.82 -8.47 9.61
N ARG A 160 1.84 -7.53 8.66
CA ARG A 160 0.73 -6.63 8.38
C ARG A 160 0.50 -6.42 6.89
N GLY A 161 -0.64 -5.81 6.58
CA GLY A 161 -1.06 -5.53 5.22
C GLY A 161 -2.56 -5.72 5.01
N LEU A 162 -3.00 -5.43 3.79
CA LEU A 162 -4.36 -5.67 3.29
C LEU A 162 -4.26 -6.20 1.86
N GLY A 163 -5.07 -7.20 1.50
CA GLY A 163 -5.02 -7.84 0.19
C GLY A 163 -3.60 -8.28 -0.18
N LEU A 164 -3.19 -8.05 -1.43
CA LEU A 164 -1.84 -8.37 -1.94
C LEU A 164 -0.83 -7.25 -1.70
N MET A 165 -0.97 -6.55 -0.57
CA MET A 165 -0.04 -5.54 -0.06
C MET A 165 0.37 -5.97 1.35
N ALA A 166 1.32 -6.91 1.43
CA ALA A 166 1.72 -7.57 2.67
C ALA A 166 3.18 -7.27 3.04
N ALA A 167 3.50 -7.28 4.33
CA ALA A 167 4.82 -6.93 4.83
C ALA A 167 5.18 -7.68 6.12
N ILE A 168 6.49 -7.88 6.30
CA ILE A 168 7.14 -8.43 7.48
C ILE A 168 8.12 -7.39 8.00
N GLU A 169 7.99 -7.02 9.26
CA GLU A 169 8.90 -6.10 9.95
C GLU A 169 9.91 -6.85 10.82
N PHE A 170 11.19 -6.52 10.64
CA PHE A 170 12.30 -7.07 11.39
C PHE A 170 12.73 -6.13 12.52
N VAL A 171 12.94 -6.71 13.71
CA VAL A 171 13.34 -6.00 14.92
C VAL A 171 14.48 -6.74 15.62
N ARG A 172 15.22 -6.03 16.48
CA ARG A 172 16.29 -6.59 17.30
C ARG A 172 15.70 -7.10 18.62
N PRO A 173 15.61 -8.43 18.83
CA PRO A 173 15.04 -8.96 20.06
C PRO A 173 15.91 -8.59 21.27
N GLY A 174 15.27 -8.26 22.39
CA GLY A 174 15.96 -7.97 23.66
C GLY A 174 16.66 -6.60 23.73
N ILE A 175 16.54 -5.75 22.70
CA ILE A 175 17.08 -4.38 22.73
C ILE A 175 15.92 -3.39 22.88
N GLY A 176 16.05 -2.44 23.81
CA GLY A 176 15.04 -1.42 24.06
C GLY A 176 13.71 -2.03 24.52
N ASP A 177 12.62 -1.63 23.87
CA ASP A 177 11.28 -2.18 24.07
C ASP A 177 11.00 -3.42 23.20
N GLY A 178 12.04 -3.98 22.57
CA GLY A 178 11.92 -5.10 21.63
C GLY A 178 11.41 -4.70 20.24
N ARG A 179 11.28 -3.40 19.95
CA ARG A 179 10.81 -2.88 18.64
C ARG A 179 11.88 -2.10 17.88
N VAL A 180 13.14 -2.20 18.30
CA VAL A 180 14.26 -1.53 17.63
C VAL A 180 14.40 -2.12 16.22
N PRO A 181 14.31 -1.32 15.13
CA PRO A 181 14.40 -1.81 13.75
C PRO A 181 15.67 -2.59 13.45
N ASP A 182 15.56 -3.68 12.67
CA ASP A 182 16.70 -4.48 12.18
C ASP A 182 16.77 -4.54 10.64
N PRO A 183 17.34 -3.51 9.98
CA PRO A 183 17.52 -3.52 8.53
C PRO A 183 18.50 -4.58 8.01
N ASP A 184 19.46 -5.01 8.84
CA ASP A 184 20.43 -6.02 8.43
C ASP A 184 19.76 -7.39 8.34
N ALA A 185 18.86 -7.71 9.27
CA ALA A 185 18.02 -8.92 9.19
C ALA A 185 17.10 -8.89 7.97
N ALA A 186 16.42 -7.77 7.71
CA ALA A 186 15.58 -7.61 6.52
C ALA A 186 16.38 -7.82 5.21
N LYS A 187 17.61 -7.29 5.14
CA LYS A 187 18.50 -7.48 3.99
C LYS A 187 18.95 -8.92 3.80
N ARG A 188 19.31 -9.63 4.89
CA ARG A 188 19.65 -11.06 4.82
C ARG A 188 18.45 -11.90 4.37
N PHE A 189 17.28 -11.64 4.93
CA PHE A 189 16.04 -12.32 4.55
C PHE A 189 15.71 -12.11 3.06
N LEU A 190 15.81 -10.87 2.58
CA LEU A 190 15.57 -10.57 1.16
C LEU A 190 16.57 -11.30 0.24
N ALA A 191 17.84 -11.41 0.65
CA ALA A 191 18.85 -12.16 -0.10
C ALA A 191 18.51 -13.67 -0.16
N GLU A 192 18.03 -14.25 0.94
CA GLU A 192 17.57 -15.65 0.98
C GLU A 192 16.36 -15.88 0.06
N LEU A 193 15.36 -14.99 0.08
CA LEU A 193 14.23 -15.07 -0.84
C LEU A 193 14.69 -15.08 -2.30
N LEU A 194 15.63 -14.19 -2.65
CA LEU A 194 16.15 -14.09 -4.00
C LEU A 194 16.92 -15.34 -4.43
N GLN A 195 17.74 -15.93 -3.55
CA GLN A 195 18.41 -17.20 -3.81
C GLN A 195 17.41 -18.31 -4.13
N ARG A 196 16.26 -18.29 -3.44
CA ARG A 196 15.12 -19.21 -3.62
C ARG A 196 14.15 -18.77 -4.71
N LYS A 197 14.54 -17.80 -5.56
CA LYS A 197 13.80 -17.32 -6.73
C LYS A 197 12.50 -16.57 -6.42
N ILE A 198 12.37 -16.03 -5.21
CA ILE A 198 11.31 -15.09 -4.85
C ILE A 198 11.87 -13.66 -4.92
N VAL A 199 11.25 -12.83 -5.75
CA VAL A 199 11.54 -11.41 -5.82
C VAL A 199 10.58 -10.66 -4.91
N ALA A 200 11.10 -10.15 -3.80
CA ALA A 200 10.42 -9.22 -2.91
C ALA A 200 11.15 -7.87 -2.90
N LEU A 201 10.60 -6.88 -2.21
CA LEU A 201 11.22 -5.55 -2.09
C LEU A 201 11.38 -5.18 -0.61
N THR A 202 12.30 -4.26 -0.30
CA THR A 202 12.34 -3.62 1.01
C THR A 202 11.43 -2.39 1.07
N ALA A 203 11.10 -1.99 2.30
CA ALA A 203 10.41 -0.76 2.67
C ALA A 203 10.78 -0.41 4.13
N GLY A 204 10.06 0.57 4.71
CA GLY A 204 10.23 1.00 6.08
C GLY A 204 11.19 2.18 6.19
N SER A 205 10.88 3.13 7.07
CA SER A 205 11.71 4.34 7.27
C SER A 205 13.16 4.04 7.69
N TRP A 206 13.41 2.83 8.22
CA TRP A 206 14.74 2.37 8.59
C TRP A 206 15.25 1.21 7.72
N GLY A 207 14.53 0.82 6.66
CA GLY A 207 14.87 -0.32 5.80
C GLY A 207 14.63 -1.69 6.42
N GLN A 208 13.83 -1.76 7.48
CA GLN A 208 13.60 -2.95 8.30
C GLN A 208 12.41 -3.81 7.85
N VAL A 209 11.74 -3.44 6.76
CA VAL A 209 10.54 -4.14 6.28
C VAL A 209 10.84 -4.82 4.95
N VAL A 210 10.44 -6.09 4.82
CA VAL A 210 10.33 -6.77 3.52
C VAL A 210 8.86 -6.86 3.15
N ARG A 211 8.53 -6.41 1.94
CA ARG A 211 7.17 -6.32 1.40
C ARG A 211 6.97 -7.24 0.21
N PHE A 212 5.75 -7.78 0.14
CA PHE A 212 5.26 -8.66 -0.89
C PHE A 212 4.15 -7.95 -1.66
N ILE A 213 4.34 -7.83 -2.97
CA ILE A 213 3.42 -7.18 -3.91
C ILE A 213 3.26 -7.98 -5.19
N PRO A 214 2.79 -9.23 -5.11
CA PRO A 214 2.59 -10.06 -6.30
C PRO A 214 1.54 -9.43 -7.24
N PRO A 215 1.51 -9.80 -8.53
CA PRO A 215 0.45 -9.37 -9.44
C PRO A 215 -0.93 -9.83 -8.94
N LEU A 216 -2.00 -9.11 -9.29
CA LEU A 216 -3.35 -9.47 -8.81
C LEU A 216 -3.87 -10.79 -9.40
N VAL A 217 -3.24 -11.28 -10.46
CA VAL A 217 -3.51 -12.58 -11.09
C VAL A 217 -2.79 -13.75 -10.41
N ILE A 218 -2.06 -13.51 -9.31
CA ILE A 218 -1.34 -14.57 -8.59
C ILE A 218 -2.30 -15.69 -8.16
N THR A 219 -1.84 -16.93 -8.34
CA THR A 219 -2.60 -18.15 -8.06
C THR A 219 -2.39 -18.61 -6.62
N GLU A 220 -3.28 -19.49 -6.14
CA GLU A 220 -3.14 -20.10 -4.81
C GLU A 220 -1.84 -20.91 -4.69
N ASP A 221 -1.49 -21.68 -5.72
CA ASP A 221 -0.26 -22.49 -5.74
C ASP A 221 1.00 -21.62 -5.60
N GLU A 222 1.04 -20.46 -6.25
CA GLU A 222 2.15 -19.50 -6.12
C GLU A 222 2.20 -18.88 -4.71
N ILE A 223 1.05 -18.64 -4.07
CA ILE A 223 0.99 -18.16 -2.68
C ILE A 223 1.48 -19.23 -1.70
N GLN A 224 1.15 -20.50 -1.92
CA GLN A 224 1.63 -21.61 -1.10
C GLN A 224 3.14 -21.80 -1.26
N LEU A 225 3.64 -21.76 -2.50
CA LEU A 225 5.07 -21.80 -2.78
C LEU A 225 5.81 -20.68 -2.06
N ALA A 226 5.29 -19.45 -2.13
CA ALA A 226 5.87 -18.30 -1.45
C ALA A 226 5.88 -18.47 0.07
N SER A 227 4.78 -18.92 0.65
CA SER A 227 4.64 -19.12 2.10
C SER A 227 5.61 -20.20 2.62
N GLY A 228 5.76 -21.31 1.89
CA GLY A 228 6.75 -22.35 2.23
C GLY A 228 8.18 -21.83 2.19
N THR A 229 8.52 -21.11 1.12
CA THR A 229 9.86 -20.53 0.94
C THR A 229 10.21 -19.52 2.04
N VAL A 230 9.23 -18.72 2.49
CA VAL A 230 9.42 -17.76 3.60
C VAL A 230 9.86 -18.45 4.89
N VAL A 231 9.29 -19.61 5.22
CA VAL A 231 9.69 -20.39 6.41
C VAL A 231 11.16 -20.79 6.31
N GLU A 232 11.56 -21.36 5.18
CA GLU A 232 12.94 -21.79 4.95
C GLU A 232 13.92 -20.60 4.96
N SER A 233 13.52 -19.45 4.43
CA SER A 233 14.31 -18.22 4.45
C SER A 233 14.50 -17.67 5.87
N PHE A 234 13.48 -17.76 6.74
CA PHE A 234 13.64 -17.39 8.14
C PHE A 234 14.63 -18.31 8.88
N ASP A 235 14.53 -19.61 8.66
CA ASP A 235 15.44 -20.59 9.29
C ASP A 235 16.89 -20.35 8.87
N ALA A 236 17.12 -20.04 7.60
CA ALA A 236 18.46 -19.76 7.07
C ALA A 236 19.14 -18.54 7.71
N ILE A 237 18.37 -17.53 8.11
CA ILE A 237 18.90 -16.31 8.75
C ILE A 237 18.89 -16.37 10.29
N GLY A 238 18.42 -17.47 10.87
CA GLY A 238 18.28 -17.64 12.32
C GLY A 238 17.27 -16.68 12.96
N ALA A 239 16.20 -16.34 12.22
CA ALA A 239 15.15 -15.41 12.66
C ALA A 239 14.16 -16.03 13.65
#